data_AF-A0A2M4AI89-F1
#
_entry.id   AF-A0A2M4AI89-F1
#
_cell.length_a   1.000
_cell.length_b   1.000
_cell.length_c   1.000
_cell.angle_alpha   90.00
_cell.angle_beta   90.00
_cell.angle_gamma   90.00
#
_symmetry.space_group_name_H-M   'P 1'
#
loop_
_entity.id
_entity.type
_entity.pdbx_description
1 polymer ?
#
loop_
_entity_poly.entity_id
_entity_poly.type
_entity_poly.pdbx_seq_one_letter_code
_entity_poly.pdbx_strand_id
1 'polypeptide(L)'
;MINSRQNYLNAKRFAADLALEHIIPHNVCFYLIPPIVDLTIEEFEKLALERLKMLRLLEQVAAKNPKATPEAWREAVLAEVNHDGLRMYAKLFRGNINDDVTKMARRRDYLSHFILRFAYCRSDELRRWFVAREMELFRLKFSALSARDIKEFLEVYELDYSPLADAEKAEISEQLCMSTANQTRLKMETSDFYAVHFTEVLNLVRDRKCFLKGGKAYIPPESFVHVVARKHQQLIEDGLKAHLRMLPTLEIDERFSLLLKSIHTSYTGKNYTVAKTGSVPIESLDQLSKKSFPLCMRHVHDTLRATHHLKHGGRLQYTLFLKAIGVTMDDCMRFWREELTRGKVPIEKFEKEYAYNIRHTYGKEGSRINYTPYSCMKVITTPVGPGDTHGCPFKNIDASALKMKLSGYGLSAPDCDEVAGYAAKGHYQIACGKYFETLHETKLEEGINHPNQYFELSQLTMEGRSTTERSRGRAPQQQTPRRTGGSQSTSQPHHDSSFIGDSSTLNGADDDLELWDIMETKDKESEGIGRESISSASNGKQQVPVKKASPAKVTSKDWDDEDFDLLELNE
;
A
#
# COMPACT_ATOMS: atom_id res chain seq x y z
N MET A 1 7.02 -8.42 -36.17
CA MET A 1 6.09 -9.28 -35.40
C MET A 1 6.44 -10.78 -35.54
N ILE A 2 7.68 -11.16 -35.87
CA ILE A 2 7.99 -12.54 -36.29
C ILE A 2 8.44 -13.37 -35.08
N ASN A 3 9.32 -12.84 -34.25
CA ASN A 3 9.64 -13.41 -32.94
C ASN A 3 8.44 -13.47 -31.99
N SER A 4 7.40 -12.64 -32.17
CA SER A 4 6.16 -12.76 -31.39
C SER A 4 5.49 -14.14 -31.58
N ARG A 5 5.52 -14.68 -32.80
CA ARG A 5 5.02 -16.02 -33.13
C ARG A 5 6.03 -17.11 -32.76
N GLN A 6 7.32 -16.87 -32.98
CA GLN A 6 8.36 -17.85 -32.67
C GLN A 6 8.53 -18.06 -31.16
N ASN A 7 8.50 -16.99 -30.36
CA ASN A 7 8.57 -17.08 -28.89
C ASN A 7 7.32 -17.75 -28.32
N TYR A 8 6.12 -17.53 -28.89
CA TYR A 8 4.91 -18.29 -28.54
C TYR A 8 5.03 -19.79 -28.87
N LEU A 9 5.66 -20.15 -30.00
CA LEU A 9 5.92 -21.55 -30.38
C LEU A 9 7.01 -22.21 -29.53
N ASN A 10 8.04 -21.46 -29.14
CA ASN A 10 9.08 -21.89 -28.22
C ASN A 10 8.53 -22.06 -26.79
N ALA A 11 7.65 -21.17 -26.34
CA ALA A 11 6.98 -21.28 -25.05
C ALA A 11 6.08 -22.52 -24.92
N LYS A 12 5.61 -23.07 -26.04
CA LYS A 12 4.92 -24.38 -26.09
C LYS A 12 5.85 -25.60 -26.12
N ARG A 13 7.17 -25.42 -26.13
CA ARG A 13 8.18 -26.50 -26.26
C ARG A 13 9.04 -26.70 -25.01
N PHE A 14 9.15 -25.69 -24.15
CA PHE A 14 9.85 -25.77 -22.87
C PHE A 14 8.87 -25.97 -21.71
N ALA A 15 9.38 -26.40 -20.55
CA ALA A 15 8.62 -26.29 -19.31
C ALA A 15 8.26 -24.81 -19.04
N ALA A 16 7.11 -24.57 -18.38
CA ALA A 16 6.50 -23.25 -18.21
C ALA A 16 7.47 -22.18 -17.70
N ASP A 17 8.41 -22.55 -16.83
CA ASP A 17 9.37 -21.61 -16.23
C ASP A 17 10.52 -21.24 -17.19
N LEU A 18 11.09 -22.22 -17.91
CA LEU A 18 12.09 -21.94 -18.96
C LEU A 18 11.48 -21.15 -20.13
N ALA A 19 10.21 -21.42 -20.46
CA ALA A 19 9.46 -20.64 -21.44
C ALA A 19 9.38 -19.16 -21.03
N LEU A 20 9.21 -18.88 -19.73
CA LEU A 20 9.05 -17.52 -19.23
C LEU A 20 10.36 -16.71 -19.25
N GLU A 21 11.53 -17.31 -18.97
CA GLU A 21 12.81 -16.60 -19.10
C GLU A 21 13.05 -16.09 -20.53
N HIS A 22 12.70 -16.88 -21.55
CA HIS A 22 12.78 -16.48 -22.97
C HIS A 22 11.76 -15.39 -23.37
N ILE A 23 10.67 -15.23 -22.61
CA ILE A 23 9.66 -14.18 -22.81
C ILE A 23 10.09 -12.86 -22.11
N ILE A 24 10.96 -12.93 -21.09
CA ILE A 24 11.37 -11.78 -20.27
C ILE A 24 12.92 -11.67 -20.19
N PRO A 25 13.63 -11.50 -21.31
CA PRO A 25 15.10 -11.41 -21.33
C PRO A 25 15.65 -10.12 -20.72
N HIS A 26 14.79 -9.14 -20.41
CA HIS A 26 15.20 -7.76 -20.12
C HIS A 26 14.36 -7.13 -18.98
N ASN A 27 14.96 -6.26 -18.16
CA ASN A 27 14.33 -5.65 -16.97
C ASN A 27 13.14 -4.72 -17.27
N VAL A 28 13.16 -4.05 -18.43
CA VAL A 28 11.97 -3.39 -19.00
C VAL A 28 11.26 -4.36 -19.94
N CYS A 29 9.93 -4.46 -19.81
CA CYS A 29 9.11 -5.34 -20.64
C CYS A 29 7.83 -4.66 -21.16
N PHE A 30 7.36 -5.10 -22.33
CA PHE A 30 6.08 -4.68 -22.92
C PHE A 30 4.87 -5.54 -22.50
N TYR A 31 5.07 -6.63 -21.75
CA TYR A 31 4.01 -7.55 -21.28
C TYR A 31 3.06 -8.03 -22.41
N LEU A 32 3.67 -8.54 -23.49
CA LEU A 32 2.99 -8.87 -24.76
C LEU A 32 2.21 -10.19 -24.76
N ILE A 33 2.67 -11.20 -24.00
CA ILE A 33 2.17 -12.57 -24.07
C ILE A 33 1.60 -12.94 -22.69
N PRO A 34 0.33 -13.36 -22.57
CA PRO A 34 -0.19 -13.85 -21.30
C PRO A 34 0.66 -15.01 -20.76
N PRO A 35 1.12 -14.98 -19.50
CA PRO A 35 1.91 -16.05 -18.92
C PRO A 35 1.07 -17.32 -18.78
N ILE A 36 1.66 -18.47 -19.10
CA ILE A 36 1.06 -19.79 -18.92
C ILE A 36 1.81 -20.46 -17.78
N VAL A 37 1.41 -20.15 -16.54
CA VAL A 37 2.07 -20.55 -15.29
C VAL A 37 0.99 -20.82 -14.25
N ASP A 38 1.05 -21.98 -13.60
CA ASP A 38 0.20 -22.29 -12.45
C ASP A 38 0.73 -21.56 -11.21
N LEU A 39 -0.18 -20.98 -10.42
CA LEU A 39 0.13 -20.24 -9.20
C LEU A 39 -0.83 -20.66 -8.07
N THR A 40 -0.33 -20.70 -6.84
CA THR A 40 -1.23 -20.77 -5.67
C THR A 40 -1.99 -19.45 -5.50
N ILE A 41 -3.14 -19.50 -4.80
CA ILE A 41 -3.92 -18.30 -4.47
C ILE A 41 -3.09 -17.32 -3.63
N GLU A 42 -2.26 -17.85 -2.72
CA GLU A 42 -1.37 -17.09 -1.85
C GLU A 42 -0.28 -16.35 -2.65
N GLU A 43 0.33 -17.00 -3.65
CA GLU A 43 1.27 -16.34 -4.56
C GLU A 43 0.60 -15.30 -5.44
N PHE A 44 -0.59 -15.59 -5.96
CA PHE A 44 -1.37 -14.65 -6.78
C PHE A 44 -1.69 -13.37 -6.00
N GLU A 45 -2.19 -13.50 -4.76
CA GLU A 45 -2.48 -12.35 -3.89
C GLU A 45 -1.21 -11.60 -3.49
N LYS A 46 -0.13 -12.31 -3.12
CA LYS A 46 1.17 -11.74 -2.78
C LYS A 46 1.78 -10.93 -3.94
N LEU A 47 1.72 -11.45 -5.17
CA LEU A 47 2.16 -10.77 -6.38
C LEU A 47 1.33 -9.51 -6.66
N ALA A 48 0.01 -9.60 -6.51
CA ALA A 48 -0.90 -8.48 -6.69
C ALA A 48 -0.61 -7.34 -5.68
N LEU A 49 -0.52 -7.68 -4.39
CA LEU A 49 -0.30 -6.72 -3.31
C LEU A 49 1.10 -6.10 -3.37
N GLU A 50 2.15 -6.86 -3.70
CA GLU A 50 3.52 -6.34 -3.84
C GLU A 50 3.62 -5.32 -4.99
N ARG A 51 2.96 -5.59 -6.14
CA ARG A 51 2.89 -4.61 -7.23
C ARG A 51 2.01 -3.41 -6.88
N LEU A 52 0.85 -3.63 -6.25
CA LEU A 52 -0.03 -2.53 -5.89
C LEU A 52 0.63 -1.58 -4.87
N LYS A 53 1.41 -2.12 -3.93
CA LYS A 53 2.29 -1.35 -3.04
C LYS A 53 3.29 -0.50 -3.83
N MET A 54 4.02 -1.08 -4.78
CA MET A 54 4.94 -0.33 -5.66
C MET A 54 4.24 0.78 -6.46
N LEU A 55 3.07 0.52 -7.06
CA LEU A 55 2.31 1.52 -7.82
C LEU A 55 1.77 2.64 -6.91
N ARG A 56 1.40 2.34 -5.66
CA ARG A 56 0.96 3.33 -4.66
C ARG A 56 2.12 4.14 -4.07
N LEU A 57 3.32 3.56 -3.95
CA LEU A 57 4.54 4.28 -3.57
C LEU A 57 4.87 5.36 -4.62
N LEU A 58 4.79 5.04 -5.92
CA LEU A 58 4.99 6.01 -7.00
C LEU A 58 4.02 7.20 -6.91
N GLU A 59 2.74 6.92 -6.64
CA GLU A 59 1.71 7.93 -6.40
C GLU A 59 2.03 8.84 -5.22
N GLN A 60 2.41 8.26 -4.08
CA GLN A 60 2.78 9.01 -2.88
C GLN A 60 4.01 9.87 -3.13
N VAL A 61 5.08 9.33 -3.72
CA VAL A 61 6.31 10.09 -3.97
C VAL A 61 6.09 11.21 -5.00
N ALA A 62 5.24 11.00 -6.01
CA ALA A 62 4.83 12.06 -6.93
C ALA A 62 4.00 13.16 -6.23
N ALA A 63 3.10 12.79 -5.31
CA ALA A 63 2.28 13.74 -4.55
C ALA A 63 3.10 14.55 -3.51
N LYS A 64 4.12 13.92 -2.90
CA LYS A 64 5.13 14.60 -2.04
C LYS A 64 5.95 15.63 -2.82
N ASN A 65 6.35 15.27 -4.04
CA ASN A 65 7.38 15.97 -4.80
C ASN A 65 6.88 16.54 -6.15
N PRO A 66 5.78 17.32 -6.19
CA PRO A 66 5.12 17.73 -7.44
C PRO A 66 5.92 18.72 -8.31
N LYS A 67 7.11 19.14 -7.84
CA LYS A 67 8.06 20.03 -8.55
C LYS A 67 9.50 19.50 -8.56
N ALA A 68 9.75 18.25 -8.16
CA ALA A 68 11.09 17.68 -8.22
C ALA A 68 11.57 17.51 -9.67
N THR A 69 12.88 17.53 -9.87
CA THR A 69 13.48 17.12 -11.15
C THR A 69 13.35 15.59 -11.32
N PRO A 70 13.46 15.03 -12.54
CA PRO A 70 13.39 13.58 -12.76
C PRO A 70 14.40 12.79 -11.92
N GLU A 71 15.57 13.38 -11.65
CA GLU A 71 16.66 12.80 -10.87
C GLU A 71 16.31 12.76 -9.38
N ALA A 72 15.87 13.88 -8.80
CA ALA A 72 15.46 13.97 -7.40
C ALA A 72 14.19 13.13 -7.13
N TRP A 73 13.26 13.06 -8.08
CA TRP A 73 12.11 12.15 -7.99
C TRP A 73 12.54 10.68 -8.02
N ARG A 74 13.47 10.30 -8.92
CA ARG A 74 14.03 8.95 -8.98
C ARG A 74 14.74 8.58 -7.67
N GLU A 75 15.54 9.47 -7.11
CA GLU A 75 16.24 9.26 -5.84
C GLU A 75 15.25 9.07 -4.68
N ALA A 76 14.24 9.93 -4.56
CA ALA A 76 13.17 9.78 -3.57
C ALA A 76 12.43 8.43 -3.71
N VAL A 77 12.05 8.02 -4.93
CA VAL A 77 11.44 6.71 -5.15
C VAL A 77 12.37 5.57 -4.73
N LEU A 78 13.67 5.65 -5.04
CA LEU A 78 14.64 4.61 -4.68
C LEU A 78 14.86 4.51 -3.17
N ALA A 79 14.91 5.63 -2.45
CA ALA A 79 14.98 5.65 -0.99
C ALA A 79 13.77 4.94 -0.36
N GLU A 80 12.57 5.32 -0.79
CA GLU A 80 11.31 4.76 -0.29
C GLU A 80 11.20 3.27 -0.64
N VAL A 81 11.55 2.86 -1.86
CA VAL A 81 11.56 1.44 -2.29
C VAL A 81 12.48 0.56 -1.43
N ASN A 82 13.58 1.12 -0.93
CA ASN A 82 14.49 0.42 -0.02
C ASN A 82 13.90 0.33 1.40
N HIS A 83 13.42 1.46 1.96
CA HIS A 83 12.77 1.52 3.28
C HIS A 83 11.55 0.59 3.36
N ASP A 84 10.70 0.61 2.33
CA ASP A 84 9.44 -0.12 2.26
C ASP A 84 9.62 -1.61 1.86
N GLY A 85 10.87 -2.08 1.82
CA GLY A 85 11.26 -3.49 1.68
C GLY A 85 11.10 -4.09 0.29
N LEU A 86 10.86 -3.29 -0.75
CA LEU A 86 10.54 -3.73 -2.12
C LEU A 86 11.78 -4.18 -2.93
N ARG A 87 12.60 -5.05 -2.32
CA ARG A 87 13.92 -5.52 -2.81
C ARG A 87 13.92 -6.04 -4.26
N MET A 88 12.81 -6.64 -4.70
CA MET A 88 12.66 -7.12 -6.09
C MET A 88 12.57 -5.96 -7.09
N TYR A 89 11.76 -4.94 -6.80
CA TYR A 89 11.70 -3.73 -7.63
C TYR A 89 13.02 -2.94 -7.56
N ALA A 90 13.66 -2.87 -6.39
CA ALA A 90 14.98 -2.25 -6.20
C ALA A 90 16.10 -2.85 -7.09
N LYS A 91 15.96 -4.11 -7.55
CA LYS A 91 16.85 -4.75 -8.53
C LYS A 91 16.54 -4.29 -9.96
N LEU A 92 15.26 -4.19 -10.33
CA LEU A 92 14.81 -3.77 -11.67
C LEU A 92 15.13 -2.31 -12.03
N PHE A 93 15.53 -1.48 -11.06
CA PHE A 93 15.91 -0.08 -11.26
C PHE A 93 17.42 0.16 -11.43
N ARG A 94 18.22 -0.89 -11.66
CA ARG A 94 19.70 -0.86 -11.74
C ARG A 94 20.28 -1.25 -13.12
N GLY A 95 19.62 -0.85 -14.21
CA GLY A 95 20.01 -1.26 -15.58
C GLY A 95 19.61 -2.71 -15.91
N ASN A 96 20.09 -3.26 -17.02
CA ASN A 96 19.75 -4.63 -17.45
C ASN A 96 20.70 -5.72 -16.90
N ILE A 97 20.77 -5.86 -15.57
CA ILE A 97 21.53 -6.96 -14.94
C ILE A 97 20.84 -8.31 -15.20
N ASN A 98 21.61 -9.36 -15.48
CA ASN A 98 21.10 -10.68 -15.88
C ASN A 98 21.44 -11.81 -14.87
N ASP A 99 21.52 -11.49 -13.57
CA ASP A 99 21.65 -12.48 -12.49
C ASP A 99 20.31 -13.14 -12.13
N ASP A 100 20.34 -14.32 -11.53
CA ASP A 100 19.12 -15.10 -11.25
C ASP A 100 18.16 -14.41 -10.25
N VAL A 101 18.66 -13.58 -9.32
CA VAL A 101 17.78 -12.79 -8.43
C VAL A 101 17.04 -11.72 -9.24
N THR A 102 17.71 -11.12 -10.23
CA THR A 102 17.08 -10.18 -11.16
C THR A 102 16.11 -10.89 -12.11
N LYS A 103 16.39 -12.12 -12.59
CA LYS A 103 15.40 -12.93 -13.32
C LYS A 103 14.14 -13.23 -12.48
N MET A 104 14.31 -13.58 -11.21
CA MET A 104 13.18 -13.76 -10.28
C MET A 104 12.37 -12.46 -10.10
N ALA A 105 13.04 -11.31 -10.05
CA ALA A 105 12.36 -10.01 -10.04
C ALA A 105 11.58 -9.73 -11.35
N ARG A 106 12.16 -10.03 -12.53
CA ARG A 106 11.47 -9.95 -13.83
C ARG A 106 10.21 -10.81 -13.87
N ARG A 107 10.29 -12.06 -13.39
CA ARG A 107 9.13 -12.97 -13.28
C ARG A 107 8.03 -12.37 -12.41
N ARG A 108 8.37 -11.85 -11.22
CA ARG A 108 7.39 -11.25 -10.29
C ARG A 108 6.72 -10.01 -10.90
N ASP A 109 7.49 -9.12 -11.52
CA ASP A 109 6.98 -7.94 -12.24
C ASP A 109 6.02 -8.32 -13.39
N TYR A 110 6.38 -9.31 -14.20
CA TYR A 110 5.56 -9.75 -15.33
C TYR A 110 4.24 -10.39 -14.89
N LEU A 111 4.28 -11.36 -13.96
CA LEU A 111 3.10 -12.05 -13.46
C LEU A 111 2.15 -11.05 -12.77
N SER A 112 2.68 -10.21 -11.87
CA SER A 112 1.88 -9.23 -11.13
C SER A 112 1.22 -8.17 -12.03
N HIS A 113 1.84 -7.79 -13.16
CA HIS A 113 1.22 -6.90 -14.14
C HIS A 113 -0.05 -7.50 -14.75
N PHE A 114 -0.01 -8.76 -15.20
CA PHE A 114 -1.18 -9.46 -15.75
C PHE A 114 -2.27 -9.70 -14.68
N ILE A 115 -1.88 -9.98 -13.44
CA ILE A 115 -2.82 -10.11 -12.32
C ILE A 115 -3.58 -8.79 -12.08
N LEU A 116 -2.87 -7.66 -11.97
CA LEU A 116 -3.52 -6.36 -11.75
C LEU A 116 -4.36 -5.88 -12.95
N ARG A 117 -4.06 -6.29 -14.19
CA ARG A 117 -4.93 -6.01 -15.36
C ARG A 117 -6.36 -6.49 -15.11
N PHE A 118 -6.59 -7.64 -14.46
CA PHE A 118 -7.94 -8.10 -14.15
C PHE A 118 -8.65 -7.21 -13.12
N ALA A 119 -7.98 -6.85 -12.02
CA ALA A 119 -8.56 -5.99 -10.99
C ALA A 119 -8.89 -4.57 -11.51
N TYR A 120 -8.00 -3.99 -12.34
CA TYR A 120 -8.10 -2.60 -12.80
C TYR A 120 -8.78 -2.41 -14.17
N CYS A 121 -9.16 -3.47 -14.88
CA CYS A 121 -9.85 -3.31 -16.16
C CYS A 121 -11.32 -2.87 -16.04
N ARG A 122 -11.96 -2.95 -14.86
CA ARG A 122 -13.42 -2.76 -14.66
C ARG A 122 -13.95 -1.38 -15.08
N SER A 123 -13.50 -0.28 -14.47
CA SER A 123 -13.99 1.09 -14.74
C SER A 123 -12.94 1.97 -15.44
N ASP A 124 -13.36 3.06 -16.10
CA ASP A 124 -12.42 4.00 -16.73
C ASP A 124 -11.49 4.70 -15.73
N GLU A 125 -11.95 4.94 -14.50
CA GLU A 125 -11.12 5.51 -13.45
C GLU A 125 -9.98 4.56 -13.06
N LEU A 126 -10.31 3.27 -12.85
CA LEU A 126 -9.31 2.24 -12.57
C LEU A 126 -8.34 2.03 -13.73
N ARG A 127 -8.84 2.03 -14.97
CA ARG A 127 -8.01 1.94 -16.18
C ARG A 127 -7.04 3.13 -16.27
N ARG A 128 -7.51 4.37 -16.09
CA ARG A 128 -6.67 5.59 -16.11
C ARG A 128 -5.62 5.57 -15.00
N TRP A 129 -6.02 5.21 -13.78
CA TRP A 129 -5.12 5.12 -12.64
C TRP A 129 -4.00 4.10 -12.89
N PHE A 130 -4.36 2.88 -13.26
CA PHE A 130 -3.40 1.81 -13.51
C PHE A 130 -2.44 2.15 -14.65
N VAL A 131 -2.95 2.69 -15.77
CA VAL A 131 -2.11 3.16 -16.88
C VAL A 131 -1.15 4.27 -16.42
N ALA A 132 -1.59 5.27 -15.66
CA ALA A 132 -0.71 6.35 -15.20
C ALA A 132 0.46 5.82 -14.35
N ARG A 133 0.18 4.95 -13.38
CA ARG A 133 1.18 4.40 -12.45
C ARG A 133 2.12 3.39 -13.13
N GLU A 134 1.60 2.53 -14.02
CA GLU A 134 2.44 1.63 -14.83
C GLU A 134 3.36 2.43 -15.78
N MET A 135 2.88 3.54 -16.33
CA MET A 135 3.71 4.42 -17.17
C MET A 135 4.78 5.18 -16.37
N GLU A 136 4.59 5.41 -15.06
CA GLU A 136 5.65 5.90 -14.16
C GLU A 136 6.67 4.79 -13.86
N LEU A 137 6.20 3.59 -13.52
CA LEU A 137 7.05 2.42 -13.27
C LEU A 137 7.89 2.04 -14.50
N PHE A 138 7.30 2.10 -15.70
CA PHE A 138 8.00 1.90 -16.97
C PHE A 138 9.14 2.92 -17.15
N ARG A 139 8.86 4.21 -16.96
CA ARG A 139 9.89 5.26 -17.09
C ARG A 139 11.00 5.08 -16.06
N LEU A 140 10.69 4.73 -14.82
CA LEU A 140 11.67 4.47 -13.78
C LEU A 140 12.61 3.30 -14.11
N LYS A 141 12.09 2.22 -14.73
CA LYS A 141 12.90 1.10 -15.24
C LYS A 141 13.70 1.49 -16.49
N PHE A 142 13.09 2.22 -17.44
CA PHE A 142 13.75 2.59 -18.71
C PHE A 142 14.85 3.66 -18.52
N SER A 143 14.63 4.66 -17.67
CA SER A 143 15.65 5.67 -17.34
C SER A 143 16.78 5.14 -16.44
N ALA A 144 16.78 3.85 -16.09
CA ALA A 144 17.89 3.17 -15.44
C ALA A 144 18.83 2.44 -16.42
N LEU A 145 18.47 2.36 -17.71
CA LEU A 145 19.18 1.60 -18.73
C LEU A 145 20.43 2.33 -19.21
N SER A 146 21.49 1.58 -19.49
CA SER A 146 22.63 2.09 -20.27
C SER A 146 22.27 2.22 -21.75
N ALA A 147 23.07 2.97 -22.53
CA ALA A 147 22.87 3.05 -23.99
C ALA A 147 22.97 1.66 -24.67
N ARG A 148 23.78 0.74 -24.12
CA ARG A 148 23.86 -0.65 -24.55
C ARG A 148 22.55 -1.39 -24.28
N ASP A 149 21.98 -1.24 -23.07
CA ASP A 149 20.75 -1.92 -22.68
C ASP A 149 19.54 -1.39 -23.47
N ILE A 150 19.54 -0.08 -23.79
CA ILE A 150 18.55 0.52 -24.70
C ILE A 150 18.63 -0.14 -26.08
N LYS A 151 19.83 -0.31 -26.65
CA LYS A 151 20.02 -1.00 -27.94
C LYS A 151 19.55 -2.46 -27.87
N GLU A 152 19.94 -3.20 -26.83
CA GLU A 152 19.46 -4.57 -26.58
C GLU A 152 17.93 -4.64 -26.55
N PHE A 153 17.27 -3.70 -25.85
CA PHE A 153 15.82 -3.59 -25.81
C PHE A 153 15.19 -3.31 -27.19
N LEU A 154 15.80 -2.44 -28.02
CA LEU A 154 15.31 -2.19 -29.38
C LEU A 154 15.37 -3.46 -30.25
N GLU A 155 16.49 -4.18 -30.18
CA GLU A 155 16.71 -5.44 -30.90
C GLU A 155 15.74 -6.55 -30.45
N VAL A 156 15.58 -6.75 -29.13
CA VAL A 156 14.68 -7.77 -28.53
C VAL A 156 13.22 -7.59 -28.96
N TYR A 157 12.76 -6.34 -29.12
CA TYR A 157 11.35 -6.04 -29.45
C TYR A 157 11.09 -5.74 -30.94
N GLU A 158 12.04 -6.05 -31.83
CA GLU A 158 11.96 -5.79 -33.27
C GLU A 158 11.59 -4.32 -33.56
N LEU A 159 12.28 -3.37 -32.90
CA LEU A 159 12.04 -1.93 -33.03
C LEU A 159 12.99 -1.31 -34.06
N ASP A 160 12.42 -0.91 -35.19
CA ASP A 160 13.14 -0.38 -36.37
C ASP A 160 13.62 1.06 -36.16
N TYR A 161 14.65 1.23 -35.33
CA TYR A 161 15.34 2.50 -35.09
C TYR A 161 16.86 2.30 -35.14
N SER A 162 17.49 2.74 -36.23
CA SER A 162 18.94 2.81 -36.33
C SER A 162 19.48 4.17 -35.85
N PRO A 163 20.73 4.24 -35.36
CA PRO A 163 21.48 5.49 -35.34
C PRO A 163 21.55 6.13 -36.74
N LEU A 164 21.77 7.45 -36.78
CA LEU A 164 22.13 8.19 -37.99
C LEU A 164 23.51 7.75 -38.48
N ALA A 165 23.75 7.87 -39.79
CA ALA A 165 25.10 7.78 -40.33
C ALA A 165 25.92 9.03 -39.92
N ASP A 166 27.22 8.88 -39.67
CA ASP A 166 28.10 9.98 -39.24
C ASP A 166 28.07 11.19 -40.18
N ALA A 167 27.92 10.96 -41.50
CA ALA A 167 27.79 12.02 -42.49
C ALA A 167 26.50 12.83 -42.33
N GLU A 168 25.35 12.17 -42.09
CA GLU A 168 24.08 12.86 -41.82
C GLU A 168 24.15 13.62 -40.49
N LYS A 169 24.72 12.98 -39.46
CA LYS A 169 24.91 13.56 -38.12
C LYS A 169 25.81 14.80 -38.16
N ALA A 170 26.88 14.76 -38.95
CA ALA A 170 27.78 15.91 -39.15
C ALA A 170 27.08 17.09 -39.83
N GLU A 171 26.29 16.83 -40.89
CA GLU A 171 25.53 17.86 -41.64
C GLU A 171 24.59 18.67 -40.75
N ILE A 172 23.99 18.04 -39.73
CA ILE A 172 23.03 18.68 -38.81
C ILE A 172 23.60 18.97 -37.41
N SER A 173 24.92 18.79 -37.21
CA SER A 173 25.55 18.78 -35.89
C SER A 173 25.35 20.07 -35.09
N GLU A 174 25.37 21.23 -35.76
CA GLU A 174 25.12 22.54 -35.14
C GLU A 174 23.67 22.66 -34.66
N GLN A 175 22.70 22.25 -35.48
CA GLN A 175 21.28 22.31 -35.14
C GLN A 175 20.90 21.31 -34.04
N LEU A 176 21.59 20.17 -33.94
CA LEU A 176 21.50 19.27 -32.79
C LEU A 176 22.01 19.96 -31.51
N CYS A 177 23.17 20.62 -31.56
CA CYS A 177 23.70 21.37 -30.41
C CYS A 177 22.76 22.51 -29.97
N MET A 178 22.11 23.20 -30.92
CA MET A 178 21.13 24.25 -30.61
C MET A 178 19.80 23.72 -30.05
N SER A 179 19.40 22.48 -30.40
CA SER A 179 18.09 21.93 -30.06
C SER A 179 18.08 21.01 -28.84
N THR A 180 19.25 20.66 -28.30
CA THR A 180 19.40 19.69 -27.21
C THR A 180 20.11 20.33 -26.03
N ALA A 181 19.31 20.88 -25.11
CA ALA A 181 19.80 21.71 -24.00
C ALA A 181 20.63 20.91 -22.97
N ASN A 182 21.53 21.62 -22.27
CA ASN A 182 22.35 21.12 -21.15
C ASN A 182 23.30 19.95 -21.48
N GLN A 183 23.65 19.75 -22.76
CA GLN A 183 24.63 18.74 -23.18
C GLN A 183 25.87 19.41 -23.78
N THR A 184 27.06 18.87 -23.49
CA THR A 184 28.32 19.38 -24.05
C THR A 184 28.49 18.94 -25.50
N ARG A 185 29.11 19.79 -26.33
CA ARG A 185 29.38 19.47 -27.75
C ARG A 185 30.11 18.13 -27.94
N LEU A 186 31.08 17.85 -27.08
CA LEU A 186 31.85 16.60 -27.07
C LEU A 186 30.97 15.36 -26.78
N LYS A 187 29.92 15.50 -25.95
CA LYS A 187 28.88 14.47 -25.78
C LYS A 187 27.99 14.33 -27.01
N MET A 188 27.69 15.41 -27.73
CA MET A 188 26.89 15.35 -28.97
C MET A 188 27.66 14.66 -30.11
N GLU A 189 28.94 14.95 -30.25
CA GLU A 189 29.81 14.30 -31.22
C GLU A 189 29.99 12.79 -30.93
N THR A 190 29.97 12.36 -29.65
CA THR A 190 30.11 10.95 -29.24
C THR A 190 28.82 10.15 -29.04
N SER A 191 27.65 10.78 -28.86
CA SER A 191 26.38 10.07 -28.64
C SER A 191 25.66 9.68 -29.93
N ASP A 192 25.07 8.49 -29.99
CA ASP A 192 24.19 8.08 -31.09
C ASP A 192 22.95 8.99 -31.16
N PHE A 193 22.71 9.61 -32.31
CA PHE A 193 21.44 10.31 -32.59
C PHE A 193 20.57 9.45 -33.50
N TYR A 194 19.25 9.58 -33.34
CA TYR A 194 18.26 8.79 -34.05
C TYR A 194 17.18 9.72 -34.63
N ALA A 195 16.61 9.34 -35.77
CA ALA A 195 15.52 10.09 -36.40
C ALA A 195 14.20 9.32 -36.35
N VAL A 196 13.19 9.87 -35.67
CA VAL A 196 11.82 9.33 -35.56
C VAL A 196 10.83 10.25 -36.27
N HIS A 197 9.60 9.82 -36.54
CA HIS A 197 8.59 10.74 -37.08
C HIS A 197 8.15 11.72 -35.99
N PHE A 198 8.01 13.01 -36.30
CA PHE A 198 7.80 14.04 -35.27
C PHE A 198 6.56 13.81 -34.39
N THR A 199 5.54 13.12 -34.92
CA THR A 199 4.32 12.79 -34.17
C THR A 199 4.53 11.77 -33.06
N GLU A 200 5.65 11.06 -33.03
CA GLU A 200 5.98 10.08 -32.00
C GLU A 200 6.43 10.76 -30.70
N VAL A 201 7.10 11.92 -30.83
CA VAL A 201 7.72 12.68 -29.73
C VAL A 201 7.14 14.08 -29.57
N LEU A 202 5.81 14.23 -29.73
CA LEU A 202 5.10 15.52 -29.66
C LEU A 202 5.41 16.34 -28.38
N ASN A 203 5.76 15.69 -27.27
CA ASN A 203 6.20 16.38 -26.06
C ASN A 203 7.57 17.08 -26.23
N LEU A 204 8.54 16.45 -26.90
CA LEU A 204 9.85 17.06 -27.19
C LEU A 204 9.71 18.16 -28.24
N VAL A 205 8.81 17.99 -29.21
CA VAL A 205 8.46 19.01 -30.21
C VAL A 205 7.88 20.25 -29.54
N ARG A 206 6.83 20.08 -28.72
CA ARG A 206 6.15 21.16 -28.00
C ARG A 206 7.10 21.91 -27.06
N ASP A 207 7.94 21.17 -26.33
CA ASP A 207 8.89 21.72 -25.37
C ASP A 207 10.17 22.29 -26.03
N ARG A 208 10.34 22.13 -27.36
CA ARG A 208 11.54 22.49 -28.15
C ARG A 208 12.84 21.83 -27.63
N LYS A 209 12.77 20.52 -27.40
CA LYS A 209 13.86 19.64 -26.89
C LYS A 209 14.35 18.62 -27.92
N CYS A 210 14.11 18.87 -29.21
CA CYS A 210 14.58 18.04 -30.32
C CYS A 210 14.67 18.89 -31.60
N PHE A 211 15.57 18.51 -32.51
CA PHE A 211 15.69 19.16 -33.81
C PHE A 211 14.66 18.59 -34.80
N LEU A 212 14.19 19.40 -35.75
CA LEU A 212 13.21 19.02 -36.77
C LEU A 212 13.71 19.32 -38.19
N LYS A 213 13.74 18.31 -39.06
CA LYS A 213 14.08 18.42 -40.49
C LYS A 213 13.22 17.43 -41.28
N GLY A 214 12.54 17.89 -42.33
CA GLY A 214 11.79 17.01 -43.25
C GLY A 214 10.70 16.13 -42.61
N GLY A 215 10.04 16.59 -41.54
CA GLY A 215 9.04 15.80 -40.79
C GLY A 215 9.61 14.77 -39.81
N LYS A 216 10.94 14.61 -39.77
CA LYS A 216 11.62 13.81 -38.75
C LYS A 216 12.00 14.67 -37.54
N ALA A 217 11.93 14.08 -36.35
CA ALA A 217 12.49 14.60 -35.12
C ALA A 217 13.76 13.83 -34.76
N TYR A 218 14.81 14.58 -34.43
CA TYR A 218 16.15 14.06 -34.17
C TYR A 218 16.41 14.12 -32.67
N ILE A 219 16.69 12.96 -32.07
CA ILE A 219 16.73 12.77 -30.62
C ILE A 219 17.98 11.99 -30.16
N PRO A 220 18.53 12.29 -28.96
CA PRO A 220 19.61 11.51 -28.34
C PRO A 220 19.06 10.24 -27.64
N PRO A 221 19.92 9.30 -27.18
CA PRO A 221 19.49 8.01 -26.66
C PRO A 221 18.59 8.14 -25.42
N GLU A 222 18.85 9.11 -24.54
CA GLU A 222 18.08 9.31 -23.31
C GLU A 222 16.61 9.70 -23.59
N SER A 223 16.33 10.23 -24.79
CA SER A 223 14.98 10.62 -25.22
C SER A 223 14.13 9.44 -25.74
N PHE A 224 14.70 8.25 -25.94
CA PHE A 224 13.93 7.06 -26.37
C PHE A 224 12.81 6.68 -25.42
N VAL A 225 12.96 7.02 -24.13
CA VAL A 225 11.91 6.83 -23.14
C VAL A 225 10.56 7.43 -23.59
N HIS A 226 10.55 8.51 -24.38
CA HIS A 226 9.32 9.11 -24.89
C HIS A 226 8.69 8.32 -26.05
N VAL A 227 9.51 7.88 -27.01
CA VAL A 227 9.09 7.04 -28.15
C VAL A 227 8.51 5.71 -27.64
N VAL A 228 9.28 5.02 -26.81
CA VAL A 228 8.95 3.67 -26.32
C VAL A 228 7.78 3.72 -25.33
N ALA A 229 7.68 4.75 -24.49
CA ALA A 229 6.55 4.92 -23.56
C ALA A 229 5.20 4.97 -24.27
N ARG A 230 5.10 5.64 -25.44
CA ARG A 230 3.83 5.69 -26.18
C ARG A 230 3.38 4.30 -26.64
N LYS A 231 4.31 3.50 -27.18
CA LYS A 231 4.04 2.11 -27.59
C LYS A 231 3.64 1.25 -26.38
N HIS A 232 4.31 1.44 -25.24
CA HIS A 232 3.96 0.74 -24.00
C HIS A 232 2.56 1.09 -23.49
N GLN A 233 2.20 2.38 -23.44
CA GLN A 233 0.89 2.84 -22.99
C GLN A 233 -0.24 2.18 -23.79
N GLN A 234 -0.14 2.21 -25.13
CA GLN A 234 -1.15 1.59 -25.99
C GLN A 234 -1.29 0.08 -25.73
N LEU A 235 -0.18 -0.64 -25.52
CA LEU A 235 -0.19 -2.07 -25.22
C LEU A 235 -0.85 -2.39 -23.87
N ILE A 236 -0.71 -1.53 -22.86
CA ILE A 236 -1.44 -1.67 -21.58
C ILE A 236 -2.93 -1.40 -21.78
N GLU A 237 -3.29 -0.31 -22.47
CA GLU A 237 -4.69 0.05 -22.74
C GLU A 237 -5.43 -1.04 -23.54
N ASP A 238 -4.82 -1.57 -24.59
CA ASP A 238 -5.39 -2.66 -25.39
C ASP A 238 -5.39 -3.99 -24.62
N GLY A 239 -4.40 -4.21 -23.75
CA GLY A 239 -4.39 -5.31 -22.78
C GLY A 239 -5.58 -5.25 -21.80
N LEU A 240 -5.87 -4.09 -21.21
CA LEU A 240 -7.02 -3.89 -20.32
C LEU A 240 -8.35 -4.10 -21.07
N LYS A 241 -8.48 -3.61 -22.31
CA LYS A 241 -9.65 -3.86 -23.17
C LYS A 241 -9.82 -5.35 -23.50
N ALA A 242 -8.75 -6.15 -23.53
CA ALA A 242 -8.84 -7.60 -23.66
C ALA A 242 -9.30 -8.28 -22.35
N HIS A 243 -8.71 -7.91 -21.22
CA HIS A 243 -9.05 -8.50 -19.92
C HIS A 243 -10.51 -8.21 -19.52
N LEU A 244 -11.01 -7.00 -19.78
CA LEU A 244 -12.42 -6.62 -19.55
C LEU A 244 -13.42 -7.50 -20.33
N ARG A 245 -13.05 -7.96 -21.53
CA ARG A 245 -13.89 -8.86 -22.34
C ARG A 245 -13.89 -10.32 -21.84
N MET A 246 -12.85 -10.71 -21.09
CA MET A 246 -12.75 -12.05 -20.48
C MET A 246 -13.34 -12.09 -19.07
N LEU A 247 -13.36 -10.95 -18.37
CA LEU A 247 -13.75 -10.84 -16.97
C LEU A 247 -15.11 -11.49 -16.62
N PRO A 248 -16.20 -11.33 -17.40
CA PRO A 248 -17.49 -11.96 -17.08
C PRO A 248 -17.46 -13.49 -17.05
N THR A 249 -16.53 -14.13 -17.78
CA THR A 249 -16.35 -15.59 -17.76
C THR A 249 -15.58 -16.06 -16.52
N LEU A 250 -14.69 -15.20 -16.00
CA LEU A 250 -13.87 -15.48 -14.83
C LEU A 250 -14.60 -15.17 -13.51
N GLU A 251 -15.49 -14.17 -13.51
CA GLU A 251 -16.33 -13.83 -12.35
C GLU A 251 -17.45 -14.86 -12.08
N ILE A 252 -17.58 -15.92 -12.90
CA ILE A 252 -18.39 -17.11 -12.62
C ILE A 252 -17.85 -17.87 -11.40
N ASP A 253 -16.53 -17.83 -11.16
CA ASP A 253 -15.95 -18.32 -9.91
C ASP A 253 -15.99 -17.19 -8.87
N GLU A 254 -16.90 -17.29 -7.91
CA GLU A 254 -17.04 -16.31 -6.82
C GLU A 254 -15.72 -16.08 -6.06
N ARG A 255 -14.86 -17.11 -5.92
CA ARG A 255 -13.58 -16.99 -5.21
C ARG A 255 -12.64 -16.05 -5.94
N PHE A 256 -12.58 -16.17 -7.27
CA PHE A 256 -11.77 -15.30 -8.12
C PHE A 256 -12.37 -13.89 -8.21
N SER A 257 -13.70 -13.77 -8.30
CA SER A 257 -14.42 -12.48 -8.26
C SER A 257 -14.14 -11.72 -6.95
N LEU A 258 -14.24 -12.42 -5.81
CA LEU A 258 -13.93 -11.88 -4.47
C LEU A 258 -12.47 -11.47 -4.34
N LEU A 259 -11.52 -12.29 -4.82
CA LEU A 259 -10.09 -11.98 -4.82
C LEU A 259 -9.75 -10.74 -5.68
N LEU A 260 -10.35 -10.62 -6.87
CA LEU A 260 -10.19 -9.41 -7.69
C LEU A 260 -10.85 -8.17 -7.08
N LYS A 261 -11.86 -8.32 -6.23
CA LYS A 261 -12.44 -7.21 -5.45
C LYS A 261 -11.54 -6.85 -4.26
N SER A 262 -11.02 -7.83 -3.51
CA SER A 262 -10.14 -7.60 -2.36
C SER A 262 -8.80 -6.99 -2.78
N ILE A 263 -8.19 -7.42 -3.90
CA ILE A 263 -6.93 -6.83 -4.39
C ILE A 263 -7.04 -5.32 -4.58
N HIS A 264 -8.18 -4.83 -5.10
CA HIS A 264 -8.41 -3.39 -5.18
C HIS A 264 -8.62 -2.80 -3.78
N THR A 265 -9.60 -3.29 -3.01
CA THR A 265 -10.00 -2.63 -1.77
C THR A 265 -8.93 -2.70 -0.67
N SER A 266 -8.20 -3.80 -0.52
CA SER A 266 -7.17 -3.99 0.53
C SER A 266 -6.02 -2.98 0.49
N TYR A 267 -5.88 -2.18 -0.58
CA TYR A 267 -4.94 -1.05 -0.64
C TYR A 267 -5.54 0.25 -1.22
N THR A 268 -6.88 0.40 -1.28
CA THR A 268 -7.54 1.69 -1.55
C THR A 268 -7.77 2.47 -0.26
N GLY A 269 -6.71 2.67 0.51
CA GLY A 269 -6.78 3.40 1.77
C GLY A 269 -7.25 4.84 1.55
N LYS A 270 -8.54 5.12 1.80
CA LYS A 270 -8.99 6.44 2.21
C LYS A 270 -8.06 6.89 3.33
N ASN A 271 -7.42 8.04 3.20
CA ASN A 271 -6.51 8.49 4.24
C ASN A 271 -7.31 8.92 5.48
N TYR A 272 -7.24 8.09 6.53
CA TYR A 272 -7.97 8.26 7.78
C TYR A 272 -7.16 9.03 8.85
N THR A 273 -6.00 9.63 8.52
CA THR A 273 -5.27 10.51 9.46
C THR A 273 -6.04 11.76 9.87
N VAL A 274 -7.01 12.18 9.06
CA VAL A 274 -7.88 13.35 9.30
C VAL A 274 -9.34 12.90 9.24
N ALA A 275 -10.08 13.13 10.32
CA ALA A 275 -11.53 12.89 10.34
C ALA A 275 -12.23 13.84 9.36
N LYS A 276 -13.00 13.26 8.43
CA LYS A 276 -13.77 14.01 7.41
C LYS A 276 -15.25 14.18 7.78
N THR A 277 -15.76 13.32 8.64
CA THR A 277 -17.07 13.43 9.30
C THR A 277 -16.96 14.28 10.56
N GLY A 278 -18.10 14.83 11.00
CA GLY A 278 -18.15 15.73 12.16
C GLY A 278 -17.76 15.07 13.50
N SER A 279 -17.56 15.90 14.52
CA SER A 279 -17.09 15.47 15.84
C SER A 279 -17.98 14.38 16.45
N VAL A 280 -17.37 13.27 16.85
CA VAL A 280 -18.04 12.15 17.54
C VAL A 280 -17.90 12.35 19.07
N PRO A 281 -18.98 12.63 19.81
CA PRO A 281 -18.93 12.82 21.25
C PRO A 281 -18.70 11.47 21.96
N ILE A 282 -17.87 11.45 23.01
CA ILE A 282 -17.48 10.21 23.70
C ILE A 282 -18.65 9.50 24.38
N GLU A 283 -19.69 10.26 24.73
CA GLU A 283 -20.96 9.81 25.28
C GLU A 283 -21.72 8.90 24.30
N SER A 284 -21.44 8.98 22.99
CA SER A 284 -22.05 8.13 21.96
C SER A 284 -21.35 6.78 21.77
N LEU A 285 -20.12 6.61 22.27
CA LEU A 285 -19.27 5.46 21.95
C LEU A 285 -19.88 4.11 22.40
N ASP A 286 -20.64 4.08 23.50
CA ASP A 286 -21.29 2.86 24.01
C ASP A 286 -22.52 2.43 23.20
N GLN A 287 -23.03 3.31 22.33
CA GLN A 287 -24.03 2.99 21.31
C GLN A 287 -23.36 2.64 19.98
N LEU A 288 -22.34 3.39 19.58
CA LEU A 288 -21.59 3.16 18.34
C LEU A 288 -20.81 1.83 18.38
N SER A 289 -20.31 1.39 19.55
CA SER A 289 -19.65 0.10 19.70
C SER A 289 -20.54 -1.10 19.40
N LYS A 290 -21.84 -0.97 19.68
CA LYS A 290 -22.85 -2.02 19.47
C LYS A 290 -23.43 -2.01 18.05
N LYS A 291 -23.49 -0.85 17.40
CA LYS A 291 -24.15 -0.65 16.09
C LYS A 291 -23.19 -0.51 14.91
N SER A 292 -22.01 0.07 15.11
CA SER A 292 -21.17 0.61 14.03
C SER A 292 -19.68 0.29 14.12
N PHE A 293 -19.20 -0.29 15.22
CA PHE A 293 -17.81 -0.71 15.31
C PHE A 293 -17.62 -2.11 14.67
N PRO A 294 -16.56 -2.33 13.88
CA PRO A 294 -16.15 -3.66 13.49
C PRO A 294 -15.76 -4.49 14.71
N LEU A 295 -15.84 -5.82 14.61
CA LEU A 295 -15.62 -6.72 15.74
C LEU A 295 -14.30 -6.49 16.49
N CYS A 296 -13.23 -6.09 15.80
CA CYS A 296 -11.95 -5.71 16.41
C CYS A 296 -12.05 -4.51 17.37
N MET A 297 -12.73 -3.44 16.96
CA MET A 297 -12.86 -2.23 17.80
C MET A 297 -13.94 -2.39 18.87
N ARG A 298 -15.01 -3.14 18.57
CA ARG A 298 -16.00 -3.56 19.57
C ARG A 298 -15.36 -4.40 20.68
N HIS A 299 -14.48 -5.36 20.33
CA HIS A 299 -13.80 -6.17 21.35
C HIS A 299 -12.91 -5.32 22.26
N VAL A 300 -12.11 -4.39 21.72
CA VAL A 300 -11.25 -3.51 22.54
C VAL A 300 -12.10 -2.60 23.45
N HIS A 301 -13.18 -2.02 22.91
CA HIS A 301 -14.14 -1.21 23.66
C HIS A 301 -14.82 -1.99 24.80
N ASP A 302 -15.41 -3.14 24.50
CA ASP A 302 -16.08 -4.01 25.47
C ASP A 302 -15.11 -4.44 26.59
N THR A 303 -13.84 -4.66 26.25
CA THR A 303 -12.83 -5.02 27.25
C THR A 303 -12.47 -3.83 28.12
N LEU A 304 -12.23 -2.64 27.54
CA LEU A 304 -11.93 -1.42 28.30
C LEU A 304 -13.02 -1.12 29.32
N ARG A 305 -14.29 -1.14 28.91
CA ARG A 305 -15.43 -0.88 29.80
C ARG A 305 -15.62 -1.94 30.90
N ALA A 306 -15.05 -3.14 30.74
CA ALA A 306 -15.14 -4.24 31.69
C ALA A 306 -13.92 -4.36 32.64
N THR A 307 -12.72 -3.95 32.20
CA THR A 307 -11.47 -4.05 32.96
C THR A 307 -10.97 -2.71 33.50
N HIS A 308 -11.45 -1.60 32.93
CA HIS A 308 -10.92 -0.25 33.09
C HIS A 308 -9.40 -0.15 32.81
N HIS A 309 -8.86 -1.05 31.98
CA HIS A 309 -7.45 -1.09 31.60
C HIS A 309 -7.19 -1.86 30.30
N LEU A 310 -6.34 -1.32 29.42
CA LEU A 310 -5.83 -1.98 28.21
C LEU A 310 -4.30 -1.90 28.14
N LYS A 311 -3.66 -2.94 27.62
CA LYS A 311 -2.23 -2.97 27.24
C LYS A 311 -1.94 -2.01 26.08
N HIS A 312 -0.67 -1.63 25.90
CA HIS A 312 -0.22 -0.64 24.91
C HIS A 312 -0.84 -0.83 23.52
N GLY A 313 -0.72 -2.02 22.91
CA GLY A 313 -1.24 -2.26 21.54
C GLY A 313 -2.75 -2.05 21.42
N GLY A 314 -3.51 -2.42 22.45
CA GLY A 314 -4.95 -2.14 22.56
C GLY A 314 -5.25 -0.65 22.67
N ARG A 315 -4.48 0.09 23.48
CA ARG A 315 -4.59 1.56 23.61
C ARG A 315 -4.31 2.26 22.28
N LEU A 316 -3.23 1.89 21.59
CA LEU A 316 -2.81 2.52 20.34
C LEU A 316 -3.80 2.23 19.19
N GLN A 317 -4.12 0.96 18.94
CA GLN A 317 -5.08 0.56 17.88
C GLN A 317 -6.43 1.28 18.04
N TYR A 318 -6.94 1.40 19.27
CA TYR A 318 -8.24 2.00 19.54
C TYR A 318 -8.20 3.53 19.55
N THR A 319 -7.13 4.16 20.08
CA THR A 319 -6.97 5.63 20.04
C THR A 319 -6.91 6.15 18.61
N LEU A 320 -6.17 5.46 17.73
CA LEU A 320 -6.10 5.80 16.32
C LEU A 320 -7.46 5.66 15.61
N PHE A 321 -8.21 4.60 15.93
CA PHE A 321 -9.57 4.43 15.41
C PHE A 321 -10.51 5.55 15.88
N LEU A 322 -10.49 5.92 17.18
CA LEU A 322 -11.31 7.00 17.75
C LEU A 322 -11.00 8.37 17.12
N LYS A 323 -9.71 8.72 17.00
CA LYS A 323 -9.22 9.91 16.28
C LYS A 323 -9.83 10.02 14.89
N ALA A 324 -9.86 8.90 14.16
CA ALA A 324 -10.26 8.86 12.77
C ALA A 324 -11.77 8.75 12.51
N ILE A 325 -12.58 8.31 13.49
CA ILE A 325 -14.05 8.47 13.40
C ILE A 325 -14.50 9.90 13.73
N GLY A 326 -13.63 10.72 14.34
CA GLY A 326 -13.90 12.12 14.68
C GLY A 326 -13.98 12.44 16.16
N VAL A 327 -13.47 11.60 17.07
CA VAL A 327 -13.32 12.00 18.48
C VAL A 327 -12.22 13.06 18.57
N THR A 328 -12.46 14.15 19.31
CA THR A 328 -11.47 15.21 19.47
C THR A 328 -10.32 14.77 20.38
N MET A 329 -9.17 15.46 20.32
CA MET A 329 -8.05 15.16 21.24
C MET A 329 -8.48 15.33 22.71
N ASP A 330 -9.23 16.38 23.02
CA ASP A 330 -9.64 16.72 24.39
C ASP A 330 -10.71 15.77 24.91
N ASP A 331 -11.65 15.34 24.06
CA ASP A 331 -12.60 14.28 24.38
C ASP A 331 -11.92 12.92 24.53
N CYS A 332 -10.93 12.60 23.69
CA CYS A 332 -10.15 11.37 23.80
C CYS A 332 -9.31 11.35 25.10
N MET A 333 -8.74 12.49 25.47
CA MET A 333 -8.07 12.72 26.75
C MET A 333 -9.02 12.53 27.95
N ARG A 334 -10.23 13.09 27.86
CA ARG A 334 -11.30 12.95 28.86
C ARG A 334 -11.73 11.48 29.01
N PHE A 335 -12.04 10.81 27.90
CA PHE A 335 -12.43 9.40 27.85
C PHE A 335 -11.38 8.46 28.48
N TRP A 336 -10.12 8.55 28.07
CA TRP A 336 -9.07 7.70 28.63
C TRP A 336 -8.78 8.02 30.11
N ARG A 337 -8.88 9.28 30.52
CA ARG A 337 -8.74 9.67 31.94
C ARG A 337 -9.84 9.05 32.77
N GLU A 338 -11.10 9.21 32.35
CA GLU A 338 -12.27 8.69 33.07
C GLU A 338 -12.25 7.16 33.16
N GLU A 339 -11.88 6.45 32.10
CA GLU A 339 -11.82 4.98 32.15
C GLU A 339 -10.65 4.48 32.99
N LEU A 340 -9.41 4.92 32.73
CA LEU A 340 -8.24 4.35 33.40
C LEU A 340 -8.19 4.68 34.91
N THR A 341 -8.78 5.80 35.34
CA THR A 341 -8.87 6.18 36.76
C THR A 341 -10.05 5.53 37.51
N ARG A 342 -11.04 4.95 36.82
CA ARG A 342 -11.97 3.95 37.42
C ARG A 342 -11.28 2.61 37.67
N GLY A 343 -10.22 2.33 36.93
CA GLY A 343 -9.36 1.17 37.09
C GLY A 343 -8.33 1.34 38.21
N LYS A 344 -7.09 0.95 37.93
CA LYS A 344 -5.97 0.99 38.90
C LYS A 344 -4.90 2.04 38.56
N VAL A 345 -5.19 3.00 37.67
CA VAL A 345 -4.22 4.02 37.25
C VAL A 345 -4.46 5.32 38.04
N PRO A 346 -3.54 5.76 38.90
CA PRO A 346 -3.65 7.06 39.57
C PRO A 346 -3.67 8.22 38.57
N ILE A 347 -4.35 9.31 38.90
CA ILE A 347 -4.43 10.52 38.05
C ILE A 347 -3.02 11.04 37.69
N GLU A 348 -2.08 11.03 38.64
CA GLU A 348 -0.69 11.43 38.41
C GLU A 348 0.04 10.53 37.40
N LYS A 349 -0.26 9.23 37.39
CA LYS A 349 0.32 8.27 36.43
C LYS A 349 -0.31 8.49 35.04
N PHE A 350 -1.60 8.77 34.99
CA PHE A 350 -2.27 9.17 33.75
C PHE A 350 -1.63 10.43 33.11
N GLU A 351 -1.43 11.49 33.89
CA GLU A 351 -0.89 12.77 33.39
C GLU A 351 0.57 12.68 32.93
N LYS A 352 1.38 11.78 33.52
CA LYS A 352 2.79 11.59 33.16
C LYS A 352 2.99 10.69 31.95
N GLU A 353 2.24 9.59 31.83
CA GLU A 353 2.50 8.53 30.84
C GLU A 353 1.44 8.44 29.75
N TYR A 354 0.17 8.58 30.09
CA TYR A 354 -0.95 8.31 29.17
C TYR A 354 -1.34 9.56 28.39
N ALA A 355 -1.34 10.72 29.05
CA ALA A 355 -1.64 12.02 28.46
C ALA A 355 -0.69 12.37 27.29
N TYR A 356 0.62 12.20 27.49
CA TYR A 356 1.64 12.43 26.46
C TYR A 356 1.37 11.57 25.21
N ASN A 357 1.16 10.26 25.40
CA ASN A 357 0.91 9.33 24.30
C ASN A 357 -0.35 9.67 23.50
N ILE A 358 -1.42 10.17 24.14
CA ILE A 358 -2.61 10.64 23.45
C ILE A 358 -2.29 11.90 22.62
N ARG A 359 -1.63 12.91 23.20
CA ARG A 359 -1.26 14.14 22.45
C ARG A 359 -0.30 13.86 21.29
N HIS A 360 0.64 12.93 21.47
CA HIS A 360 1.53 12.43 20.41
C HIS A 360 0.75 11.75 19.28
N THR A 361 -0.20 10.87 19.61
CA THR A 361 -1.08 10.20 18.63
C THR A 361 -1.91 11.19 17.79
N TYR A 362 -2.24 12.35 18.34
CA TYR A 362 -2.94 13.46 17.66
C TYR A 362 -1.99 14.52 17.06
N GLY A 363 -0.67 14.29 17.04
CA GLY A 363 0.33 15.16 16.40
C GLY A 363 0.57 16.51 17.09
N LYS A 364 0.25 16.63 18.39
CA LYS A 364 0.36 17.90 19.15
C LYS A 364 1.62 18.03 20.00
N GLU A 365 2.35 16.94 20.22
CA GLU A 365 3.65 16.91 20.91
C GLU A 365 4.66 16.11 20.05
N GLY A 366 5.95 16.18 20.39
CA GLY A 366 7.02 15.49 19.66
C GLY A 366 7.25 16.00 18.23
N SER A 367 7.57 15.09 17.32
CA SER A 367 7.85 15.32 15.89
C SER A 367 6.64 15.77 15.06
N ARG A 368 5.46 15.97 15.69
CA ARG A 368 4.17 16.33 15.08
C ARG A 368 3.61 15.29 14.10
N ILE A 369 4.03 14.05 14.26
CA ILE A 369 3.71 12.97 13.32
C ILE A 369 2.26 12.55 13.45
N ASN A 370 1.55 12.61 12.32
CA ASN A 370 0.12 12.35 12.26
C ASN A 370 -0.15 10.87 12.03
N TYR A 371 0.04 10.05 13.08
CA TYR A 371 -0.08 8.59 13.01
C TYR A 371 -1.37 8.12 12.31
N THR A 372 -1.21 7.19 11.37
CA THR A 372 -2.28 6.65 10.53
C THR A 372 -2.98 5.48 11.25
N PRO A 373 -4.32 5.39 11.24
CA PRO A 373 -5.03 4.25 11.79
C PRO A 373 -4.71 2.93 11.10
N TYR A 374 -4.83 1.84 11.86
CA TYR A 374 -4.45 0.51 11.36
C TYR A 374 -5.48 -0.04 10.37
N SER A 375 -5.04 -0.32 9.15
CA SER A 375 -5.81 -1.08 8.16
C SER A 375 -6.15 -2.49 8.66
N CYS A 376 -7.16 -3.15 8.06
CA CYS A 376 -7.46 -4.53 8.42
C CYS A 376 -6.23 -5.43 8.27
N MET A 377 -5.35 -5.17 7.30
CA MET A 377 -4.09 -5.92 7.16
C MET A 377 -3.13 -5.70 8.33
N LYS A 378 -2.86 -4.46 8.78
CA LYS A 378 -2.03 -4.22 9.99
C LYS A 378 -2.68 -4.88 11.23
N VAL A 379 -3.99 -4.74 11.40
CA VAL A 379 -4.77 -5.40 12.48
C VAL A 379 -4.73 -6.94 12.38
N ILE A 380 -4.57 -7.53 11.20
CA ILE A 380 -4.45 -8.98 11.00
C ILE A 380 -3.01 -9.46 11.20
N THR A 381 -1.99 -8.69 10.80
CA THR A 381 -0.58 -9.11 10.84
C THR A 381 0.12 -8.80 12.16
N THR A 382 -0.26 -7.74 12.88
CA THR A 382 0.31 -7.41 14.20
C THR A 382 0.20 -8.61 15.17
N PRO A 383 1.30 -9.07 15.79
CA PRO A 383 1.27 -10.12 16.80
C PRO A 383 0.43 -9.74 18.02
N VAL A 384 -0.19 -10.75 18.65
CA VAL A 384 -1.04 -10.60 19.83
C VAL A 384 -0.59 -11.61 20.88
N GLY A 385 -0.14 -11.12 22.04
CA GLY A 385 0.34 -11.94 23.13
C GLY A 385 -0.74 -12.30 24.17
N PRO A 386 -0.38 -13.06 25.22
CA PRO A 386 -1.32 -13.43 26.26
C PRO A 386 -1.93 -12.21 26.97
N GLY A 387 -3.25 -12.11 26.96
CA GLY A 387 -3.99 -10.98 27.55
C GLY A 387 -3.87 -9.66 26.78
N ASP A 388 -3.37 -9.66 25.54
CA ASP A 388 -3.59 -8.56 24.61
C ASP A 388 -5.03 -8.55 24.08
N THR A 389 -5.44 -7.39 23.56
CA THR A 389 -6.83 -7.11 23.13
C THR A 389 -6.91 -6.54 21.71
N HIS A 390 -5.78 -6.12 21.15
CA HIS A 390 -5.66 -5.63 19.77
C HIS A 390 -5.67 -6.78 18.76
N GLY A 391 -5.52 -6.42 17.50
CA GLY A 391 -5.54 -7.36 16.39
C GLY A 391 -6.95 -7.74 15.93
N CYS A 392 -7.05 -8.79 15.13
CA CYS A 392 -8.29 -9.22 14.47
C CYS A 392 -8.94 -10.40 15.21
N PRO A 393 -10.14 -10.24 15.80
CA PRO A 393 -10.83 -11.32 16.50
C PRO A 393 -11.15 -12.54 15.62
N PHE A 394 -11.38 -12.33 14.32
CA PHE A 394 -11.60 -13.43 13.36
C PHE A 394 -10.35 -14.29 13.11
N LYS A 395 -9.15 -13.81 13.49
CA LYS A 395 -7.89 -14.57 13.45
C LYS A 395 -7.49 -15.10 14.83
N ASN A 396 -7.67 -14.26 15.86
CA ASN A 396 -7.04 -14.46 17.17
C ASN A 396 -7.95 -15.10 18.22
N ILE A 397 -9.25 -15.27 17.94
CA ILE A 397 -10.21 -16.02 18.78
C ILE A 397 -10.53 -17.33 18.06
N ASP A 398 -10.58 -18.44 18.80
CA ASP A 398 -10.94 -19.75 18.25
C ASP A 398 -12.40 -19.79 17.77
N ALA A 399 -12.71 -20.75 16.89
CA ALA A 399 -14.04 -20.83 16.26
C ALA A 399 -15.20 -21.08 17.25
N SER A 400 -14.94 -21.64 18.45
CA SER A 400 -15.98 -21.86 19.47
C SER A 400 -16.26 -20.57 20.25
N ALA A 401 -15.22 -19.94 20.79
CA ALA A 401 -15.34 -18.66 21.49
C ALA A 401 -15.81 -17.52 20.57
N LEU A 402 -15.45 -17.56 19.28
CA LEU A 402 -15.97 -16.64 18.27
C LEU A 402 -17.48 -16.80 18.09
N LYS A 403 -17.99 -18.03 17.91
CA LYS A 403 -19.45 -18.29 17.81
C LYS A 403 -20.20 -17.86 19.05
N MET A 404 -19.68 -18.18 20.25
CA MET A 404 -20.29 -17.73 21.51
C MET A 404 -20.35 -16.19 21.61
N LYS A 405 -19.28 -15.48 21.20
CA LYS A 405 -19.24 -14.01 21.18
C LYS A 405 -20.21 -13.42 20.15
N LEU A 406 -20.29 -13.99 18.94
CA LEU A 406 -21.24 -13.54 17.90
C LEU A 406 -22.70 -13.75 18.31
N SER A 407 -23.02 -14.91 18.90
CA SER A 407 -24.35 -15.20 19.44
C SER A 407 -24.71 -14.25 20.60
N GLY A 408 -23.76 -13.99 21.52
CA GLY A 408 -23.89 -12.96 22.56
C GLY A 408 -24.03 -11.52 22.06
N TYR A 409 -23.77 -11.28 20.77
CA TYR A 409 -24.01 -10.00 20.09
C TYR A 409 -25.30 -9.98 19.24
N GLY A 410 -26.08 -11.07 19.23
CA GLY A 410 -27.41 -11.14 18.61
C GLY A 410 -27.47 -11.78 17.22
N LEU A 411 -26.39 -12.36 16.71
CA LEU A 411 -26.40 -13.10 15.44
C LEU A 411 -27.12 -14.46 15.60
N SER A 412 -27.79 -14.95 14.55
CA SER A 412 -28.39 -16.27 14.58
C SER A 412 -27.32 -17.38 14.53
N ALA A 413 -27.68 -18.61 14.93
CA ALA A 413 -26.73 -19.72 14.87
C ALA A 413 -26.20 -19.99 13.44
N PRO A 414 -27.03 -20.00 12.37
CA PRO A 414 -26.54 -20.03 10.98
C PRO A 414 -25.55 -18.91 10.63
N ASP A 415 -25.81 -17.65 11.03
CA ASP A 415 -24.89 -16.54 10.74
C ASP A 415 -23.56 -16.71 11.48
N CYS A 416 -23.62 -17.18 12.73
CA CYS A 416 -22.42 -17.49 13.53
C CYS A 416 -21.60 -18.61 12.88
N ASP A 417 -22.25 -19.61 12.31
CA ASP A 417 -21.60 -20.71 11.57
C ASP A 417 -20.99 -20.24 10.25
N GLU A 418 -21.67 -19.38 9.48
CA GLU A 418 -21.12 -18.79 8.24
C GLU A 418 -19.90 -17.90 8.53
N VAL A 419 -20.04 -16.94 9.46
CA VAL A 419 -18.96 -16.00 9.82
C VAL A 419 -17.74 -16.75 10.38
N ALA A 420 -17.93 -17.71 11.29
CA ALA A 420 -16.84 -18.54 11.79
C ALA A 420 -16.26 -19.47 10.71
N GLY A 421 -17.09 -19.92 9.75
CA GLY A 421 -16.67 -20.73 8.61
C GLY A 421 -15.76 -20.00 7.62
N TYR A 422 -15.92 -18.69 7.44
CA TYR A 422 -14.96 -17.85 6.71
C TYR A 422 -13.68 -17.57 7.53
N ALA A 423 -13.83 -17.30 8.83
CA ALA A 423 -12.71 -17.05 9.75
C ALA A 423 -11.75 -18.26 9.80
N ALA A 424 -12.29 -19.47 9.97
CA ALA A 424 -11.52 -20.73 10.03
C ALA A 424 -10.78 -21.08 8.71
N LYS A 425 -11.16 -20.46 7.58
CA LYS A 425 -10.47 -20.59 6.28
C LYS A 425 -9.41 -19.50 6.04
N GLY A 426 -9.13 -18.67 7.05
CA GLY A 426 -8.22 -17.52 6.94
C GLY A 426 -8.82 -16.28 6.27
N HIS A 427 -10.09 -16.31 5.84
CA HIS A 427 -10.74 -15.22 5.12
C HIS A 427 -11.29 -14.13 6.07
N TYR A 428 -10.43 -13.59 6.95
CA TYR A 428 -10.82 -12.72 8.07
C TYR A 428 -11.59 -11.46 7.65
N GLN A 429 -11.25 -10.85 6.51
CA GLN A 429 -11.96 -9.68 5.97
C GLN A 429 -13.35 -10.05 5.42
N ILE A 430 -13.52 -11.26 4.88
CA ILE A 430 -14.83 -11.77 4.42
C ILE A 430 -15.71 -12.10 5.63
N ALA A 431 -15.16 -12.70 6.69
CA ALA A 431 -15.86 -12.87 7.96
C ALA A 431 -16.30 -11.53 8.59
N CYS A 432 -15.44 -10.50 8.52
CA CYS A 432 -15.79 -9.13 8.94
C CYS A 432 -16.90 -8.52 8.08
N GLY A 433 -16.85 -8.73 6.76
CA GLY A 433 -17.90 -8.36 5.82
C GLY A 433 -19.23 -9.04 6.15
N LYS A 434 -19.22 -10.36 6.39
CA LYS A 434 -20.43 -11.12 6.77
C LYS A 434 -21.05 -10.67 8.10
N TYR A 435 -20.20 -10.36 9.08
CA TYR A 435 -20.64 -9.72 10.33
C TYR A 435 -21.26 -8.32 10.08
N PHE A 436 -20.78 -7.54 9.11
CA PHE A 436 -21.46 -6.31 8.66
C PHE A 436 -22.81 -6.61 8.01
N GLU A 437 -22.85 -7.54 7.04
CA GLU A 437 -24.07 -7.86 6.26
C GLU A 437 -25.20 -8.32 7.18
N THR A 438 -24.90 -9.15 8.17
CA THR A 438 -25.88 -9.64 9.16
C THR A 438 -26.34 -8.50 10.07
N LEU A 439 -25.42 -7.70 10.61
CA LEU A 439 -25.75 -6.63 11.58
C LEU A 439 -26.55 -5.48 10.97
N HIS A 440 -26.40 -5.23 9.65
CA HIS A 440 -27.08 -4.15 8.93
C HIS A 440 -28.15 -4.65 7.96
N GLU A 441 -28.40 -5.96 7.90
CA GLU A 441 -29.31 -6.65 6.96
C GLU A 441 -29.15 -6.17 5.50
N THR A 442 -27.92 -5.81 5.11
CA THR A 442 -27.59 -5.09 3.86
C THR A 442 -26.35 -5.72 3.24
N LYS A 443 -26.42 -6.09 1.96
CA LYS A 443 -25.27 -6.67 1.26
C LYS A 443 -24.19 -5.64 0.99
N LEU A 444 -22.93 -6.07 1.07
CA LEU A 444 -21.77 -5.23 0.74
C LEU A 444 -21.44 -5.35 -0.76
N GLU A 445 -21.38 -4.20 -1.45
CA GLU A 445 -20.90 -4.14 -2.84
C GLU A 445 -19.36 -4.30 -2.91
N GLU A 446 -18.66 -3.79 -1.90
CA GLU A 446 -17.21 -3.78 -1.73
C GLU A 446 -16.76 -4.43 -0.41
N GLY A 447 -15.60 -5.09 -0.42
CA GLY A 447 -15.05 -5.76 0.77
C GLY A 447 -14.42 -4.81 1.79
N ILE A 448 -14.52 -5.16 3.07
CA ILE A 448 -13.96 -4.38 4.18
C ILE A 448 -12.43 -4.44 4.21
N ASN A 449 -11.78 -3.28 4.08
CA ASN A 449 -10.32 -3.08 4.06
C ASN A 449 -9.76 -2.39 5.32
N HIS A 450 -10.60 -1.68 6.07
CA HIS A 450 -10.16 -0.79 7.14
C HIS A 450 -11.23 -0.65 8.24
N PRO A 451 -10.88 -0.60 9.54
CA PRO A 451 -11.86 -0.44 10.62
C PRO A 451 -12.72 0.82 10.49
N ASN A 452 -12.13 1.96 10.11
CA ASN A 452 -12.89 3.20 9.86
C ASN A 452 -13.75 3.15 8.58
N GLN A 453 -13.42 2.31 7.58
CA GLN A 453 -14.31 2.10 6.42
C GLN A 453 -15.58 1.36 6.83
N TYR A 454 -15.46 0.32 7.68
CA TYR A 454 -16.62 -0.34 8.29
C TYR A 454 -17.50 0.67 9.04
N PHE A 455 -16.89 1.57 9.81
CA PHE A 455 -17.61 2.61 10.55
C PHE A 455 -18.35 3.58 9.61
N GLU A 456 -17.67 4.16 8.61
CA GLU A 456 -18.29 5.04 7.61
C GLU A 456 -19.48 4.36 6.91
N LEU A 457 -19.29 3.13 6.42
CA LEU A 457 -20.34 2.35 5.74
C LEU A 457 -21.53 2.08 6.68
N SER A 458 -21.26 1.81 7.96
CA SER A 458 -22.31 1.63 8.96
C SER A 458 -23.12 2.91 9.18
N GLN A 459 -22.45 4.06 9.38
CA GLN A 459 -23.15 5.34 9.56
C GLN A 459 -24.03 5.68 8.34
N LEU A 460 -23.50 5.57 7.12
CA LEU A 460 -24.27 5.81 5.89
C LEU A 460 -25.48 4.88 5.76
N THR A 461 -25.33 3.60 6.09
CA THR A 461 -26.43 2.61 6.07
C THR A 461 -27.52 2.95 7.09
N MET A 462 -27.13 3.40 8.28
CA MET A 462 -28.05 3.79 9.35
C MET A 462 -28.78 5.11 9.06
N GLU A 463 -28.10 6.08 8.43
CA GLU A 463 -28.73 7.34 7.97
C GLU A 463 -29.79 7.08 6.88
N GLY A 464 -29.49 6.21 5.91
CA GLY A 464 -30.43 5.77 4.88
C GLY A 464 -31.67 5.04 5.44
N ARG A 465 -31.49 4.23 6.49
CA ARG A 465 -32.62 3.64 7.24
C ARG A 465 -33.48 4.73 7.90
N SER A 466 -32.87 5.69 8.60
CA SER A 466 -33.60 6.73 9.33
C SER A 466 -34.49 7.62 8.46
N THR A 467 -34.07 7.90 7.22
CA THR A 467 -34.84 8.69 6.24
C THR A 467 -35.96 7.87 5.60
N THR A 468 -35.74 6.57 5.39
CA THR A 468 -36.76 5.61 4.91
C THR A 468 -37.84 5.33 5.96
N GLU A 469 -37.50 5.32 7.26
CA GLU A 469 -38.49 5.18 8.34
C GLU A 469 -39.29 6.47 8.57
N ARG A 470 -38.64 7.64 8.56
CA ARG A 470 -39.33 8.94 8.66
C ARG A 470 -40.35 9.16 7.53
N SER A 471 -40.08 8.65 6.33
CA SER A 471 -41.00 8.74 5.18
C SER A 471 -42.18 7.75 5.24
N ARG A 472 -42.11 6.69 6.06
CA ARG A 472 -43.29 5.85 6.39
C ARG A 472 -44.23 6.52 7.41
N GLY A 473 -43.84 7.64 8.01
CA GLY A 473 -44.56 8.32 9.09
C GLY A 473 -45.60 9.38 8.69
N ARG A 474 -45.90 9.60 7.40
CA ARG A 474 -46.95 10.55 6.99
C ARG A 474 -47.49 10.28 5.58
N ALA A 475 -48.78 10.01 5.45
CA ALA A 475 -49.49 9.93 4.17
C ALA A 475 -50.41 11.16 3.97
N PRO A 476 -50.13 12.02 2.99
CA PRO A 476 -51.12 12.86 2.33
C PRO A 476 -51.74 12.11 1.13
N GLN A 477 -52.96 12.47 0.75
CA GLN A 477 -53.67 11.84 -0.37
C GLN A 477 -53.10 12.24 -1.74
N GLN A 478 -53.43 11.42 -2.75
CA GLN A 478 -53.05 11.60 -4.15
C GLN A 478 -53.57 12.92 -4.74
N GLN A 479 -52.75 13.55 -5.59
CA GLN A 479 -53.27 14.24 -6.78
C GLN A 479 -52.20 14.28 -7.89
N THR A 480 -52.65 14.09 -9.13
CA THR A 480 -51.80 13.92 -10.33
C THR A 480 -51.46 15.26 -11.01
N PRO A 481 -50.42 15.31 -11.86
CA PRO A 481 -49.70 16.56 -12.12
C PRO A 481 -50.32 17.43 -13.23
N ARG A 482 -50.01 18.74 -13.18
CA ARG A 482 -50.16 19.67 -14.31
C ARG A 482 -48.81 20.29 -14.70
N ARG A 483 -48.54 20.32 -16.00
CA ARG A 483 -47.43 21.09 -16.61
C ARG A 483 -47.77 22.58 -16.63
N THR A 484 -46.82 23.42 -16.21
CA THR A 484 -46.60 24.77 -16.77
C THR A 484 -45.10 25.04 -16.72
N GLY A 485 -44.53 25.57 -17.81
CA GLY A 485 -43.13 26.02 -17.83
C GLY A 485 -42.99 27.42 -17.27
N GLY A 486 -41.81 27.73 -16.72
CA GLY A 486 -41.46 29.06 -16.23
C GLY A 486 -39.94 29.21 -16.19
N SER A 487 -39.39 29.97 -17.13
CA SER A 487 -37.97 30.27 -17.20
C SER A 487 -37.63 31.52 -16.39
N GLN A 488 -36.67 31.45 -15.47
CA GLN A 488 -35.91 32.63 -15.07
C GLN A 488 -34.52 32.26 -14.55
N SER A 489 -33.57 33.13 -14.87
CA SER A 489 -32.16 33.10 -14.45
C SER A 489 -31.93 34.03 -13.27
N THR A 490 -30.99 33.70 -12.36
CA THR A 490 -29.94 34.63 -11.89
C THR A 490 -28.91 33.95 -10.97
N SER A 491 -27.64 34.20 -11.26
CA SER A 491 -26.48 34.33 -10.34
C SER A 491 -26.45 33.64 -8.97
N GLN A 492 -25.38 32.87 -8.73
CA GLN A 492 -24.66 32.83 -7.44
C GLN A 492 -23.14 32.99 -7.68
N PRO A 493 -22.37 33.47 -6.68
CA PRO A 493 -21.04 34.04 -6.91
C PRO A 493 -19.90 33.00 -6.91
N HIS A 494 -18.76 33.41 -7.46
CA HIS A 494 -17.47 32.76 -7.20
C HIS A 494 -17.11 32.86 -5.72
N HIS A 495 -16.54 31.80 -5.17
CA HIS A 495 -15.73 31.87 -3.96
C HIS A 495 -14.46 31.06 -4.18
N ASP A 496 -13.32 31.75 -4.32
CA ASP A 496 -12.02 31.09 -4.28
C ASP A 496 -11.75 30.57 -2.86
N SER A 497 -11.23 29.35 -2.77
CA SER A 497 -10.63 28.80 -1.56
C SER A 497 -9.24 28.27 -1.92
N SER A 498 -8.20 29.00 -1.52
CA SER A 498 -6.81 28.66 -1.82
C SER A 498 -6.41 27.32 -1.18
N PHE A 499 -5.87 26.42 -2.02
CA PHE A 499 -5.48 25.08 -1.59
C PHE A 499 -4.14 25.13 -0.84
N ILE A 500 -4.19 25.31 0.48
CA ILE A 500 -3.01 25.17 1.35
C ILE A 500 -2.71 23.66 1.49
N GLY A 501 -1.63 23.21 0.84
CA GLY A 501 -1.16 21.83 0.96
C GLY A 501 -0.43 21.61 2.29
N ASP A 502 -1.00 20.78 3.16
CA ASP A 502 -0.34 20.33 4.39
C ASP A 502 0.49 19.06 4.12
N SER A 503 1.73 19.04 4.59
CA SER A 503 2.79 18.08 4.19
C SER A 503 3.25 17.26 5.39
N SER A 504 2.37 16.40 5.91
CA SER A 504 2.52 15.79 7.25
C SER A 504 1.91 14.37 7.37
N THR A 505 2.41 13.39 6.59
CA THR A 505 1.80 12.03 6.50
C THR A 505 2.78 10.84 6.43
N LEU A 506 4.05 11.02 6.80
CA LEU A 506 5.13 10.07 6.48
C LEU A 506 6.10 9.85 7.64
N ASN A 507 6.71 8.64 7.64
CA ASN A 507 7.71 8.03 8.56
C ASN A 507 7.22 6.81 9.37
N GLY A 508 5.94 6.40 9.22
CA GLY A 508 5.23 5.42 10.07
C GLY A 508 5.70 3.94 10.12
N ALA A 509 7.01 3.70 10.02
CA ALA A 509 7.70 2.46 10.39
C ALA A 509 8.86 2.77 11.35
N ASP A 510 9.64 3.84 11.08
CA ASP A 510 10.63 4.36 12.02
C ASP A 510 9.93 5.06 13.21
N ASP A 511 8.78 5.73 12.99
CA ASP A 511 7.97 6.32 14.06
C ASP A 511 7.32 5.28 15.00
N ASP A 512 7.11 4.07 14.51
CA ASP A 512 6.64 2.95 15.32
C ASP A 512 7.80 2.47 16.22
N LEU A 513 9.04 2.40 15.70
CA LEU A 513 10.23 2.04 16.48
C LEU A 513 10.62 3.12 17.50
N GLU A 514 10.67 4.40 17.11
CA GLU A 514 10.95 5.50 18.03
C GLU A 514 9.90 5.57 19.16
N LEU A 515 8.62 5.33 18.85
CA LEU A 515 7.57 5.24 19.86
C LEU A 515 7.75 4.03 20.78
N TRP A 516 8.12 2.86 20.25
CA TRP A 516 8.40 1.66 21.07
C TRP A 516 9.61 1.87 21.99
N ASP A 517 10.72 2.42 21.51
CA ASP A 517 11.93 2.64 22.32
C ASP A 517 11.73 3.72 23.39
N ILE A 518 11.06 4.84 23.07
CA ILE A 518 10.71 5.91 24.04
C ILE A 518 9.73 5.40 25.12
N MET A 519 8.97 4.34 24.83
CA MET A 519 8.02 3.75 25.79
C MET A 519 8.60 2.57 26.58
N GLU A 520 9.31 1.64 25.94
CA GLU A 520 9.96 0.52 26.66
C GLU A 520 10.98 1.00 27.67
N THR A 521 11.73 2.08 27.38
CA THR A 521 12.66 2.68 28.34
C THR A 521 11.95 3.13 29.62
N LYS A 522 10.82 3.83 29.50
CA LYS A 522 10.05 4.37 30.65
C LYS A 522 9.23 3.32 31.40
N ASP A 523 8.63 2.36 30.69
CA ASP A 523 7.90 1.27 31.35
C ASP A 523 8.89 0.41 32.19
N LYS A 524 10.10 0.13 31.68
CA LYS A 524 11.17 -0.60 32.40
C LYS A 524 11.69 0.17 33.63
N GLU A 525 11.86 1.50 33.54
CA GLU A 525 12.18 2.34 34.71
C GLU A 525 11.10 2.22 35.80
N SER A 526 9.82 2.06 35.43
CA SER A 526 8.71 2.00 36.37
C SER A 526 8.59 0.66 37.14
N GLU A 527 8.95 -0.48 36.52
CA GLU A 527 8.89 -1.79 37.19
C GLU A 527 10.06 -2.02 38.16
N GLY A 528 11.22 -1.39 37.93
CA GLY A 528 12.41 -1.56 38.76
C GLY A 528 12.31 -0.99 40.19
N ILE A 529 11.43 -0.01 40.42
CA ILE A 529 11.35 0.76 41.67
C ILE A 529 10.56 0.02 42.77
N GLY A 530 9.83 -1.04 42.44
CA GLY A 530 8.85 -1.69 43.33
C GLY A 530 9.39 -2.71 44.36
N ARG A 531 10.68 -2.70 44.77
CA ARG A 531 11.23 -3.83 45.54
C ARG A 531 12.23 -3.56 46.70
N GLU A 532 12.19 -2.40 47.31
CA GLU A 532 12.77 -2.13 48.65
C GLU A 532 11.71 -1.45 49.55
N SER A 533 11.59 -1.71 50.85
CA SER A 533 12.24 -2.69 51.74
C SER A 533 11.40 -2.94 53.01
N ILE A 534 11.51 -4.12 53.64
CA ILE A 534 11.13 -4.38 55.04
C ILE A 534 12.19 -5.33 55.65
N SER A 535 12.62 -5.07 56.89
CA SER A 535 13.78 -5.71 57.52
C SER A 535 13.49 -6.34 58.88
N SER A 536 14.11 -7.49 59.21
CA SER A 536 14.68 -7.75 60.55
C SER A 536 15.48 -9.06 60.65
N ALA A 537 16.67 -8.97 61.26
CA ALA A 537 17.54 -9.97 61.94
C ALA A 537 17.16 -11.49 61.94
N SER A 538 18.12 -12.44 61.91
CA SER A 538 19.29 -12.50 62.81
C SER A 538 20.31 -13.62 62.49
N ASN A 539 21.49 -13.55 63.12
CA ASN A 539 22.49 -14.62 63.40
C ASN A 539 22.90 -15.61 62.29
N GLY A 540 24.11 -15.43 61.75
CA GLY A 540 24.74 -16.37 60.79
C GLY A 540 25.68 -17.41 61.41
N LYS A 541 26.38 -18.17 60.55
CA LYS A 541 27.62 -18.92 60.87
C LYS A 541 28.44 -19.23 59.62
N GLN A 542 29.72 -19.55 59.83
CA GLN A 542 30.76 -19.78 58.81
C GLN A 542 30.51 -21.03 57.96
N GLN A 543 30.94 -21.03 56.68
CA GLN A 543 32.17 -21.74 56.24
C GLN A 543 32.50 -21.44 54.76
N VAL A 544 33.67 -21.91 54.29
CA VAL A 544 34.29 -21.58 52.98
C VAL A 544 34.83 -22.89 52.31
N PRO A 545 35.51 -22.92 51.14
CA PRO A 545 34.94 -23.57 49.95
C PRO A 545 35.70 -24.81 49.45
N VAL A 546 35.11 -25.55 48.51
CA VAL A 546 35.81 -26.57 47.69
C VAL A 546 35.50 -26.37 46.21
N LYS A 547 36.46 -26.75 45.34
CA LYS A 547 36.48 -26.48 43.89
C LYS A 547 36.10 -27.73 43.05
N LYS A 548 35.94 -27.48 41.75
CA LYS A 548 36.52 -28.21 40.59
C LYS A 548 35.63 -29.18 39.77
N ALA A 549 35.74 -28.93 38.46
CA ALA A 549 35.94 -29.89 37.36
C ALA A 549 34.73 -30.39 36.54
N SER A 550 34.83 -30.14 35.23
CA SER A 550 34.03 -30.72 34.13
C SER A 550 34.76 -31.90 33.48
N PRO A 551 34.05 -32.68 32.66
CA PRO A 551 34.48 -33.01 31.29
C PRO A 551 33.50 -32.38 30.27
N ALA A 552 33.91 -31.74 29.16
CA ALA A 552 34.52 -32.30 27.94
C ALA A 552 33.55 -33.26 27.20
N LYS A 553 32.77 -32.81 26.19
CA LYS A 553 33.09 -32.46 24.78
C LYS A 553 33.31 -33.65 23.83
N VAL A 554 32.31 -33.88 22.97
CA VAL A 554 32.40 -34.35 21.56
C VAL A 554 31.21 -33.67 20.86
N THR A 555 31.23 -32.73 19.88
CA THR A 555 32.11 -32.26 18.78
C THR A 555 31.66 -32.67 17.37
N SER A 556 30.82 -31.82 16.77
CA SER A 556 30.84 -31.40 15.35
C SER A 556 30.18 -30.00 15.31
N LYS A 557 30.87 -28.87 15.13
CA LYS A 557 32.21 -28.62 14.55
C LYS A 557 32.28 -28.94 13.06
N ASP A 558 32.71 -28.05 12.15
CA ASP A 558 32.40 -26.62 11.86
C ASP A 558 32.67 -26.48 10.31
N TRP A 559 32.72 -25.37 9.57
CA TRP A 559 33.04 -23.93 9.76
C TRP A 559 32.25 -23.15 8.67
N ASP A 560 31.62 -22.01 8.93
CA ASP A 560 32.13 -20.62 9.15
C ASP A 560 32.46 -19.84 7.86
N ASP A 561 32.13 -18.55 7.89
CA ASP A 561 32.51 -17.52 6.91
C ASP A 561 33.98 -17.08 7.09
N GLU A 562 34.58 -16.46 6.06
CA GLU A 562 35.70 -15.53 6.24
C GLU A 562 35.49 -14.25 5.40
N ASP A 563 35.65 -13.09 6.03
CA ASP A 563 35.77 -11.79 5.37
C ASP A 563 37.09 -11.70 4.58
N PHE A 564 37.16 -10.80 3.58
CA PHE A 564 38.45 -10.25 3.15
C PHE A 564 38.38 -8.79 2.68
N ASP A 565 39.54 -8.14 2.72
CA ASP A 565 39.71 -6.71 2.98
C ASP A 565 39.54 -5.75 1.79
N LEU A 566 39.54 -4.45 2.11
CA LEU A 566 39.32 -3.33 1.19
C LEU A 566 40.55 -2.40 1.14
N LEU A 567 40.87 -1.84 -0.04
CA LEU A 567 42.00 -0.93 -0.40
C LEU A 567 43.33 -1.68 -0.66
N GLU A 568 43.99 -1.50 -1.81
CA GLU A 568 44.74 -0.27 -2.14
C GLU A 568 44.73 0.13 -3.64
N LEU A 569 45.67 0.98 -4.09
CA LEU A 569 45.62 1.77 -5.33
C LEU A 569 46.76 1.46 -6.33
N ASN A 570 46.53 1.81 -7.61
CA ASN A 570 47.45 1.82 -8.76
C ASN A 570 47.85 0.42 -9.29
N GLU A 571 48.21 0.24 -10.57
CA GLU A 571 48.39 1.20 -11.69
C GLU A 571 47.32 1.05 -12.79
#